data_AF-A0A957V352-F1
#
_entry.id   AF-A0A957V352-F1
#
_cell.length_a   1.000
_cell.length_b   1.000
_cell.length_c   1.000
_cell.angle_alpha   90.00
_cell.angle_beta   90.00
_cell.angle_gamma   90.00
#
_symmetry.space_group_name_H-M   'P 1'
#
loop_
_entity.id
_entity.type
_entity.pdbx_description
1 polymer ?
#
loop_
_entity_poly.entity_id
_entity_poly.type
_entity_poly.pdbx_seq_one_letter_code
_entity_poly.pdbx_strand_id
1 'polypeptide(L)'
;AFKDVNWGLLVGARPRTKGMERKDLLSANGAIFTVQGKAINDNAASDVRVLVVGNPANTNALIAMRSAPDVPAERFTAMTRLDHNRAMTQLAGKAQVSITAVKKVTIWGNHSATQYPDAFHAEINGQPAAKVIDDDAWIKESFIPTVQKRGAAIIEARGQSSAASAANAAINHVQTWYGGTADGDWVSMAIPSTGAYGSAEGVIFSYPVTVKGGKYSIVEGLDLSYFDKEMIKKTGEELLEEKAAVEELLGL
;
A
#
# COMPACT_ATOMS: atom_id res chain seq x y z
N ALA A 1 -19.65 -4.36 15.92
CA ALA A 1 -18.39 -4.88 15.33
C ALA A 1 -17.16 -4.16 15.90
N PHE A 2 -17.14 -2.82 15.94
CA PHE A 2 -15.96 -2.04 16.36
C PHE A 2 -15.86 -1.70 17.85
N LYS A 3 -16.78 -2.18 18.69
CA LYS A 3 -16.76 -1.90 20.13
C LYS A 3 -15.46 -2.43 20.76
N ASP A 4 -14.70 -1.53 21.39
CA ASP A 4 -13.48 -1.77 22.17
C ASP A 4 -12.35 -2.49 21.40
N VAL A 5 -12.33 -2.44 20.06
CA VAL A 5 -11.30 -3.12 19.26
C VAL A 5 -10.00 -2.32 19.21
N ASN A 6 -8.85 -3.00 19.37
CA ASN A 6 -7.51 -2.39 19.18
C ASN A 6 -7.01 -2.49 17.72
N TRP A 7 -7.65 -3.33 16.90
CA TRP A 7 -7.31 -3.54 15.50
C TRP A 7 -8.58 -3.60 14.62
N GLY A 8 -8.66 -2.73 13.63
CA GLY A 8 -9.70 -2.72 12.60
C GLY A 8 -9.15 -3.21 11.26
N LEU A 9 -9.44 -4.44 10.86
CA LEU A 9 -9.05 -4.98 9.55
C LEU A 9 -10.21 -4.83 8.56
N LEU A 10 -10.20 -3.76 7.77
CA LEU A 10 -11.28 -3.41 6.86
C LEU A 10 -11.07 -4.11 5.51
N VAL A 11 -11.47 -5.38 5.45
CA VAL A 11 -11.33 -6.25 4.27
C VAL A 11 -12.52 -6.13 3.32
N GLY A 12 -13.72 -5.99 3.86
CA GLY A 12 -14.96 -5.94 3.08
C GLY A 12 -15.08 -4.63 2.30
N ALA A 13 -15.16 -4.75 0.97
CA ALA A 13 -15.42 -3.66 0.04
C ALA A 13 -16.34 -4.16 -1.08
N ARG A 14 -17.07 -3.26 -1.71
CA ARG A 14 -17.88 -3.57 -2.88
C ARG A 14 -16.95 -3.87 -4.06
N PRO A 15 -16.97 -5.09 -4.63
CA PRO A 15 -16.13 -5.41 -5.77
C PRO A 15 -16.62 -4.67 -7.02
N ARG A 16 -15.70 -4.39 -7.94
CA ARG A 16 -16.05 -3.85 -9.25
C ARG A 16 -16.85 -4.88 -10.04
N THR A 17 -18.01 -4.48 -10.57
CA THR A 17 -18.85 -5.31 -11.44
C THR A 17 -18.76 -4.86 -12.90
N LYS A 18 -19.18 -5.72 -13.84
CA LYS A 18 -19.26 -5.37 -15.27
C LYS A 18 -20.14 -4.14 -15.45
N GLY A 19 -19.65 -3.14 -16.19
CA GLY A 19 -20.35 -1.87 -16.45
C GLY A 19 -20.19 -0.80 -15.37
N MET A 20 -19.52 -1.09 -14.25
CA MET A 20 -19.27 -0.11 -13.19
C MET A 20 -18.12 0.83 -13.58
N GLU A 21 -18.38 2.14 -13.56
CA GLU A 21 -17.36 3.16 -13.74
C GLU A 21 -16.50 3.34 -12.47
N ARG A 22 -15.36 4.03 -12.59
CA ARG A 22 -14.49 4.30 -11.43
C ARG A 22 -15.22 5.13 -10.37
N LYS A 23 -16.01 6.14 -10.80
CA LYS A 23 -16.79 7.01 -9.91
C LYS A 23 -17.84 6.23 -9.12
N ASP A 24 -18.53 5.27 -9.74
CA ASP A 24 -19.50 4.40 -9.06
C ASP A 24 -18.86 3.55 -7.97
N LEU A 25 -17.69 2.96 -8.28
CA LEU A 25 -16.94 2.14 -7.32
C LEU A 25 -16.46 2.97 -6.13
N LEU A 26 -15.95 4.17 -6.39
CA LEU A 26 -15.51 5.13 -5.37
C LEU A 26 -16.68 5.58 -4.49
N SER A 27 -17.82 5.94 -5.08
CA SER A 27 -19.02 6.35 -4.34
C SER A 27 -19.54 5.23 -3.44
N ALA A 28 -19.70 4.02 -3.98
CA ALA A 28 -20.26 2.90 -3.23
C ALA A 28 -19.36 2.46 -2.08
N ASN A 29 -18.05 2.40 -2.30
CA ASN A 29 -17.10 2.10 -1.21
C ASN A 29 -16.96 3.27 -0.26
N GLY A 30 -16.97 4.52 -0.75
CA GLY A 30 -16.91 5.70 0.09
C GLY A 30 -18.00 5.72 1.15
N ALA A 31 -19.25 5.44 0.78
CA ALA A 31 -20.34 5.31 1.76
C ALA A 31 -20.07 4.24 2.83
N ILE A 32 -19.50 3.10 2.46
CA ILE A 32 -19.14 2.02 3.40
C ILE A 32 -18.07 2.50 4.38
N PHE A 33 -16.98 3.08 3.86
CA PHE A 33 -15.84 3.48 4.67
C PHE A 33 -16.10 4.74 5.49
N THR A 34 -17.03 5.62 5.09
CA THR A 34 -17.53 6.71 5.94
C THR A 34 -18.22 6.17 7.18
N VAL A 35 -19.13 5.19 7.01
CA VAL A 35 -19.85 4.58 8.14
C VAL A 35 -18.89 3.78 9.03
N GLN A 36 -17.95 3.03 8.45
CA GLN A 36 -16.95 2.31 9.22
C GLN A 36 -16.01 3.25 9.99
N GLY A 37 -15.56 4.35 9.38
CA GLY A 37 -14.76 5.37 10.05
C GLY A 37 -15.47 5.97 11.26
N LYS A 38 -16.72 6.42 11.11
CA LYS A 38 -17.53 6.91 12.23
C LYS A 38 -17.71 5.87 13.33
N ALA A 39 -17.99 4.62 12.95
CA ALA A 39 -18.16 3.55 13.92
C ALA A 39 -16.86 3.25 14.69
N ILE A 40 -15.69 3.36 14.05
CA ILE A 40 -14.38 3.26 14.71
C ILE A 40 -14.18 4.44 15.65
N ASN A 41 -14.43 5.67 15.18
CA ASN A 41 -14.33 6.89 15.98
C ASN A 41 -15.08 6.78 17.31
N ASP A 42 -16.33 6.34 17.24
CA ASP A 42 -17.25 6.42 18.37
C ASP A 42 -17.14 5.21 19.32
N ASN A 43 -16.53 4.10 18.89
CA ASN A 43 -16.63 2.83 19.62
C ASN A 43 -15.32 2.05 19.79
N ALA A 44 -14.27 2.34 19.01
CA ALA A 44 -13.03 1.58 19.11
C ALA A 44 -12.24 1.94 20.37
N ALA A 45 -11.26 1.08 20.72
CA ALA A 45 -10.34 1.41 21.80
C ALA A 45 -9.47 2.62 21.43
N SER A 46 -9.01 3.36 22.44
CA SER A 46 -8.21 4.58 22.25
C SER A 46 -6.87 4.35 21.53
N ASP A 47 -6.38 3.11 21.50
CA ASP A 47 -5.14 2.72 20.84
C ASP A 47 -5.36 1.99 19.50
N VAL A 48 -6.58 2.06 18.94
CA VAL A 48 -6.95 1.38 17.69
C VAL A 48 -5.95 1.65 16.57
N ARG A 49 -5.68 0.61 15.79
CA ARG A 49 -4.95 0.66 14.51
C ARG A 49 -5.80 0.04 13.42
N VAL A 50 -5.88 0.71 12.28
CA VAL A 50 -6.79 0.37 11.18
C VAL A 50 -5.96 0.03 9.95
N LEU A 51 -6.18 -1.18 9.42
CA LEU A 51 -5.62 -1.63 8.15
C LEU A 51 -6.75 -1.80 7.14
N VAL A 52 -6.72 -1.02 6.08
CA VAL A 52 -7.64 -1.15 4.94
C VAL A 52 -7.04 -2.06 3.88
N VAL A 53 -7.80 -3.11 3.55
CA VAL A 53 -7.47 -4.09 2.51
C VAL A 53 -8.45 -3.99 1.33
N GLY A 54 -9.70 -3.64 1.61
CA GLY A 54 -10.75 -3.54 0.59
C GLY A 54 -10.49 -2.41 -0.41
N ASN A 55 -10.57 -2.71 -1.71
CA ASN A 55 -10.25 -1.76 -2.77
C ASN A 55 -11.34 -0.70 -3.02
N PRO A 56 -10.98 0.53 -3.45
CA PRO A 56 -9.62 1.06 -3.61
C PRO A 56 -8.96 1.40 -2.25
N ALA A 57 -7.92 0.67 -1.85
CA ALA A 57 -7.51 0.59 -0.45
C ALA A 57 -7.02 1.92 0.12
N ASN A 58 -6.19 2.65 -0.62
CA ASN A 58 -5.66 3.95 -0.21
C ASN A 58 -6.77 4.98 0.00
N THR A 59 -7.67 5.12 -0.96
CA THR A 59 -8.77 6.09 -0.89
C THR A 59 -9.83 5.70 0.13
N ASN A 60 -10.10 4.40 0.29
CA ASN A 60 -10.96 3.91 1.37
C ASN A 60 -10.36 4.21 2.77
N ALA A 61 -9.04 4.07 2.93
CA ALA A 61 -8.35 4.46 4.16
C ALA A 61 -8.44 5.97 4.41
N LEU A 62 -8.29 6.80 3.37
CA LEU A 62 -8.46 8.24 3.45
C LEU A 62 -9.86 8.60 3.97
N ILE A 63 -10.90 7.99 3.40
CA ILE A 63 -12.29 8.23 3.78
C ILE A 63 -12.56 7.80 5.22
N ALA A 64 -12.10 6.61 5.61
CA ALA A 64 -12.25 6.11 6.97
C ALA A 64 -11.55 7.03 7.99
N MET A 65 -10.33 7.46 7.68
CA MET A 65 -9.55 8.40 8.50
C MET A 65 -10.26 9.75 8.64
N ARG A 66 -10.74 10.34 7.54
CA ARG A 66 -11.47 11.62 7.55
C ARG A 66 -12.79 11.55 8.31
N SER A 67 -13.39 10.37 8.35
CA SER A 67 -14.64 10.11 9.07
C SER A 67 -14.42 9.76 10.55
N ALA A 68 -13.17 9.75 11.02
CA ALA A 68 -12.79 9.44 12.39
C ALA A 68 -11.85 10.51 12.99
N PRO A 69 -12.34 11.75 13.18
CA PRO A 69 -11.51 12.89 13.59
C PRO A 69 -10.88 12.76 14.99
N ASP A 70 -11.43 11.92 15.86
CA ASP A 70 -10.91 11.71 17.22
C ASP A 70 -9.81 10.64 17.27
N VAL A 71 -9.61 9.90 16.17
CA VAL A 71 -8.57 8.88 16.04
C VAL A 71 -7.36 9.51 15.33
N PRO A 72 -6.14 9.40 15.90
CA PRO A 72 -4.96 9.96 15.25
C PRO A 72 -4.77 9.42 13.83
N ALA A 73 -4.47 10.31 12.87
CA ALA A 73 -4.40 9.97 11.45
C ALA A 73 -3.42 8.83 11.17
N GLU A 74 -2.30 8.76 11.91
CA GLU A 74 -1.29 7.72 11.78
C GLU A 74 -1.79 6.32 12.17
N ARG A 75 -3.02 6.19 12.68
CA ARG A 75 -3.68 4.91 12.95
C ARG A 75 -4.37 4.34 11.73
N PHE A 76 -4.43 5.04 10.61
CA PHE A 76 -5.05 4.54 9.37
C PHE A 76 -3.99 4.20 8.33
N THR A 77 -3.95 2.93 7.92
CA THR A 77 -3.07 2.46 6.85
C THR A 77 -3.85 1.71 5.77
N ALA A 78 -3.29 1.66 4.57
CA ALA A 78 -3.75 0.79 3.49
C ALA A 78 -2.69 -0.25 3.13
N MET A 79 -3.14 -1.39 2.60
CA MET A 79 -2.27 -2.54 2.39
C MET A 79 -1.61 -2.55 0.99
N THR A 80 -0.33 -2.19 0.93
CA THR A 80 0.57 -2.47 -0.20
C THR A 80 1.52 -3.65 0.06
N ARG A 81 1.36 -4.35 1.19
CA ARG A 81 2.22 -5.47 1.60
C ARG A 81 2.16 -6.66 0.65
N LEU A 82 1.02 -6.88 -0.01
CA LEU A 82 0.92 -7.96 -1.02
C LEU A 82 1.80 -7.66 -2.23
N ASP A 83 1.80 -6.41 -2.68
CA ASP A 83 2.63 -5.97 -3.80
C ASP A 83 4.11 -6.02 -3.44
N HIS A 84 4.46 -5.58 -2.22
CA HIS A 84 5.81 -5.70 -1.66
C HIS A 84 6.29 -7.16 -1.69
N ASN A 85 5.47 -8.09 -1.17
CA ASN A 85 5.82 -9.51 -1.18
C ASN A 85 5.96 -10.09 -2.61
N ARG A 86 5.14 -9.61 -3.56
CA ARG A 86 5.23 -9.99 -4.98
C ARG A 86 6.52 -9.47 -5.61
N ALA A 87 6.88 -8.22 -5.35
CA ALA A 87 8.12 -7.60 -5.81
C ALA A 87 9.35 -8.37 -5.27
N MET A 88 9.39 -8.66 -3.97
CA MET A 88 10.45 -9.49 -3.38
C MET A 88 10.60 -10.84 -4.10
N THR A 89 9.48 -11.50 -4.41
CA THR A 89 9.48 -12.79 -5.12
C THR A 89 10.03 -12.67 -6.54
N GLN A 90 9.68 -11.60 -7.27
CA GLN A 90 10.20 -11.38 -8.62
C GLN A 90 11.71 -11.10 -8.63
N LEU A 91 12.20 -10.26 -7.71
CA LEU A 91 13.64 -9.98 -7.57
C LEU A 91 14.42 -11.24 -7.20
N ALA A 92 13.94 -11.99 -6.21
CA ALA A 92 14.54 -13.26 -5.80
C ALA A 92 14.58 -14.27 -6.96
N GLY A 93 13.50 -14.36 -7.74
CA GLY A 93 13.42 -15.23 -8.91
C GLY A 93 14.39 -14.85 -10.02
N LYS A 94 14.48 -13.57 -10.37
CA LYS A 94 15.43 -13.08 -11.39
C LYS A 94 16.88 -13.31 -10.99
N ALA A 95 17.22 -13.10 -9.71
CA ALA A 95 18.57 -13.32 -9.18
C ALA A 95 18.85 -14.77 -8.77
N GLN A 96 17.87 -15.67 -8.86
CA GLN A 96 17.96 -17.09 -8.45
C GLN A 96 18.46 -17.28 -7.01
N VAL A 97 17.97 -16.45 -6.08
CA VAL A 97 18.30 -16.52 -4.66
C VAL A 97 17.07 -16.83 -3.80
N SER A 98 17.30 -17.17 -2.53
CA SER A 98 16.22 -17.23 -1.54
C SER A 98 15.55 -15.85 -1.39
N ILE A 99 14.25 -15.82 -1.15
CA ILE A 99 13.51 -14.57 -0.87
C ILE A 99 14.08 -13.82 0.34
N THR A 100 14.69 -14.55 1.29
CA THR A 100 15.33 -13.96 2.48
C THR A 100 16.59 -13.17 2.18
N ALA A 101 17.15 -13.30 0.96
CA ALA A 101 18.26 -12.50 0.48
C ALA A 101 17.83 -11.11 0.00
N VAL A 102 16.53 -10.92 -0.28
CA VAL A 102 15.98 -9.66 -0.77
C VAL A 102 15.54 -8.81 0.41
N LYS A 103 16.03 -7.57 0.47
CA LYS A 103 15.72 -6.58 1.50
C LYS A 103 15.40 -5.23 0.87
N LYS A 104 14.90 -4.30 1.68
CA LYS A 104 14.71 -2.89 1.33
C LYS A 104 13.81 -2.66 0.12
N VAL A 105 12.87 -3.56 -0.11
CA VAL A 105 11.89 -3.44 -1.21
C VAL A 105 10.87 -2.37 -0.87
N THR A 106 10.58 -1.52 -1.84
CA THR A 106 9.62 -0.42 -1.67
C THR A 106 8.55 -0.47 -2.74
N ILE A 107 7.30 -0.35 -2.33
CA ILE A 107 6.18 -0.01 -3.21
C ILE A 107 5.83 1.44 -2.89
N TRP A 108 5.95 2.32 -3.87
CA TRP A 108 5.52 3.71 -3.74
C TRP A 108 4.10 3.90 -4.29
N GLY A 109 3.31 4.73 -3.61
CA GLY A 109 2.03 5.24 -4.12
C GLY A 109 0.80 4.41 -3.84
N ASN A 110 -0.05 4.29 -4.86
CA ASN A 110 -1.36 3.67 -4.76
C ASN A 110 -1.27 2.13 -4.77
N HIS A 111 -2.19 1.43 -4.12
CA HIS A 111 -2.43 0.00 -4.37
C HIS A 111 -3.22 -0.17 -5.69
N SER A 112 -2.56 0.09 -6.82
CA SER A 112 -3.17 0.06 -8.15
C SER A 112 -2.16 -0.36 -9.23
N ALA A 113 -2.55 -0.25 -10.50
CA ALA A 113 -1.64 -0.46 -11.63
C ALA A 113 -0.63 0.70 -11.82
N THR A 114 -0.78 1.83 -11.13
CA THR A 114 0.18 2.95 -11.17
C THR A 114 1.29 2.82 -10.13
N GLN A 115 1.15 1.90 -9.18
CA GLN A 115 2.14 1.65 -8.13
C GLN A 115 3.56 1.57 -8.70
N TYR A 116 4.54 2.00 -7.93
CA TYR A 116 5.95 1.89 -8.30
C TYR A 116 6.70 0.90 -7.41
N PRO A 117 6.91 -0.34 -7.88
CA PRO A 117 7.82 -1.30 -7.27
C PRO A 117 9.26 -0.88 -7.56
N ASP A 118 9.94 -0.38 -6.53
CA ASP A 118 11.28 0.16 -6.61
C ASP A 118 12.32 -0.92 -6.31
N ALA A 119 13.06 -1.30 -7.36
CA ALA A 119 14.19 -2.21 -7.28
C ALA A 119 15.54 -1.47 -7.18
N PHE A 120 15.58 -0.16 -7.39
CA PHE A 120 16.83 0.61 -7.39
C PHE A 120 17.35 0.84 -5.97
N HIS A 121 16.44 0.94 -5.00
CA HIS A 121 16.78 1.03 -3.56
C HIS A 121 16.71 -0.31 -2.82
N ALA A 122 16.24 -1.37 -3.49
CA ALA A 122 16.23 -2.72 -2.93
C ALA A 122 17.65 -3.30 -2.87
N GLU A 123 17.84 -4.30 -2.02
CA GLU A 123 19.08 -5.05 -1.89
C GLU A 123 18.86 -6.54 -2.13
N ILE A 124 19.86 -7.19 -2.73
CA ILE A 124 19.96 -8.65 -2.86
C ILE A 124 21.30 -9.07 -2.29
N ASN A 125 21.30 -9.89 -1.24
CA ASN A 125 22.51 -10.28 -0.49
C ASN A 125 23.34 -9.06 -0.03
N GLY A 126 22.67 -7.98 0.38
CA GLY A 126 23.32 -6.73 0.85
C GLY A 126 23.99 -5.91 -0.26
N GLN A 127 23.79 -6.25 -1.53
CA GLN A 127 24.22 -5.45 -2.68
C GLN A 127 23.00 -4.78 -3.33
N PRO A 128 23.13 -3.59 -3.93
CA PRO A 128 22.04 -2.95 -4.65
C PRO A 128 21.42 -3.90 -5.69
N ALA A 129 20.10 -4.11 -5.66
CA ALA A 129 19.43 -5.09 -6.50
C ALA A 129 19.60 -4.77 -7.99
N ALA A 130 19.58 -3.48 -8.37
CA ALA A 130 19.86 -3.04 -9.73
C ALA A 130 21.25 -3.49 -10.23
N LYS A 131 22.28 -3.48 -9.37
CA LYS A 131 23.63 -3.96 -9.71
C LYS A 131 23.69 -5.48 -9.81
N VAL A 132 22.98 -6.20 -8.94
CA VAL A 132 22.95 -7.67 -8.97
C VAL A 132 22.21 -8.18 -10.21
N ILE A 133 21.14 -7.49 -10.61
CA ILE A 133 20.33 -7.82 -11.78
C ILE A 133 21.02 -7.41 -13.08
N ASP A 134 21.73 -6.27 -13.08
CA ASP A 134 22.51 -5.73 -14.21
C ASP A 134 21.70 -5.62 -15.52
N ASP A 135 20.42 -5.26 -15.39
CA ASP A 135 19.45 -5.25 -16.49
C ASP A 135 18.34 -4.23 -16.22
N ASP A 136 18.67 -2.97 -16.46
CA ASP A 136 17.78 -1.81 -16.25
C ASP A 136 16.49 -1.90 -17.07
N ALA A 137 16.58 -2.44 -18.29
CA ALA A 137 15.44 -2.64 -19.17
C ALA A 137 14.48 -3.67 -18.56
N TRP A 138 14.99 -4.78 -18.03
CA TRP A 138 14.15 -5.75 -17.32
C TRP A 138 13.48 -5.13 -16.10
N ILE A 139 14.18 -4.31 -15.31
CA ILE A 139 13.57 -3.64 -14.15
C ILE A 139 12.38 -2.77 -14.60
N LYS A 140 12.62 -1.91 -15.60
CA LYS A 140 11.64 -0.90 -16.04
C LYS A 140 10.49 -1.49 -16.85
N GLU A 141 10.77 -2.44 -17.73
CA GLU A 141 9.84 -2.91 -18.76
C GLU A 141 9.24 -4.29 -18.46
N SER A 142 9.85 -5.07 -17.56
CA SER A 142 9.36 -6.40 -17.19
C SER A 142 8.93 -6.50 -15.73
N PHE A 143 9.82 -6.16 -14.79
CA PHE A 143 9.57 -6.30 -13.35
C PHE A 143 8.42 -5.39 -12.89
N ILE A 144 8.50 -4.09 -13.15
CA ILE A 144 7.45 -3.13 -12.75
C ILE A 144 6.09 -3.54 -13.32
N PRO A 145 5.91 -3.78 -14.64
CA PRO A 145 4.63 -4.21 -15.18
C PRO A 145 4.15 -5.57 -14.65
N THR A 146 5.07 -6.51 -14.37
CA THR A 146 4.71 -7.83 -13.84
C THR A 146 4.13 -7.72 -12.44
N VAL A 147 4.71 -6.90 -11.57
CA VAL A 147 4.17 -6.67 -10.21
C VAL A 147 2.83 -5.94 -10.30
N GLN A 148 2.73 -4.88 -11.09
CA GLN A 148 1.49 -4.11 -11.30
C GLN A 148 0.33 -4.99 -11.79
N LYS A 149 0.59 -5.94 -12.69
CA LYS A 149 -0.43 -6.80 -13.31
C LYS A 149 -0.61 -8.15 -12.62
N ARG A 150 0.12 -8.43 -11.53
CA ARG A 150 0.13 -9.76 -10.90
C ARG A 150 -1.24 -10.22 -10.42
N GLY A 151 -2.08 -9.30 -9.94
CA GLY A 151 -3.45 -9.62 -9.52
C GLY A 151 -4.31 -10.17 -10.68
N ALA A 152 -4.24 -9.52 -11.84
CA ALA A 152 -4.97 -9.95 -13.04
C ALA A 152 -4.48 -11.32 -13.54
N ALA A 153 -3.16 -11.52 -13.58
CA ALA A 153 -2.57 -12.80 -13.98
C ALA A 153 -2.98 -13.97 -13.08
N ILE A 154 -3.15 -13.75 -11.77
CA ILE A 154 -3.64 -14.78 -10.85
C ILE A 154 -5.11 -15.12 -11.13
N ILE A 155 -5.95 -14.11 -11.37
CA ILE A 155 -7.36 -14.30 -11.69
C ILE A 155 -7.50 -15.08 -13.00
N GLU A 156 -6.72 -14.73 -14.02
CA GLU A 156 -6.71 -15.44 -15.30
C GLU A 156 -6.30 -16.91 -15.13
N ALA A 157 -5.24 -17.18 -14.36
CA ALA A 157 -4.74 -18.53 -14.16
C ALA A 157 -5.64 -19.42 -13.28
N ARG A 158 -6.36 -18.84 -12.31
CA ARG A 158 -7.12 -19.60 -11.29
C ARG A 158 -8.63 -19.47 -11.39
N GLY A 159 -9.14 -18.53 -12.17
CA GLY A 159 -10.55 -18.11 -12.14
C GLY A 159 -11.00 -17.46 -10.83
N GLN A 160 -10.08 -17.21 -9.90
CA GLN A 160 -10.36 -16.73 -8.55
C GLN A 160 -9.34 -15.68 -8.11
N SER A 161 -9.74 -14.81 -7.18
CA SER A 161 -8.85 -13.80 -6.61
C SER A 161 -7.71 -14.41 -5.79
N SER A 162 -6.68 -13.61 -5.52
CA SER A 162 -5.53 -14.04 -4.73
C SER A 162 -5.79 -13.96 -3.22
N ALA A 163 -6.92 -14.52 -2.76
CA ALA A 163 -7.44 -14.35 -1.40
C ALA A 163 -6.45 -14.81 -0.32
N ALA A 164 -5.87 -16.01 -0.46
CA ALA A 164 -4.93 -16.56 0.51
C ALA A 164 -3.65 -15.71 0.66
N SER A 165 -3.08 -15.22 -0.45
CA SER A 165 -1.89 -14.38 -0.40
C SER A 165 -2.21 -12.96 0.09
N ALA A 166 -3.40 -12.43 -0.19
CA ALA A 166 -3.87 -11.18 0.41
C ALA A 166 -4.04 -11.31 1.94
N ALA A 167 -4.61 -12.42 2.43
CA ALA A 167 -4.70 -12.70 3.86
C ALA A 167 -3.31 -12.79 4.52
N ASN A 168 -2.37 -13.51 3.89
CA ASN A 168 -0.99 -13.57 4.37
C ASN A 168 -0.33 -12.18 4.43
N ALA A 169 -0.53 -11.35 3.40
CA ALA A 169 0.00 -9.99 3.39
C ALA A 169 -0.59 -9.11 4.50
N ALA A 170 -1.88 -9.24 4.80
CA ALA A 170 -2.52 -8.53 5.90
C ALA A 170 -1.95 -8.96 7.25
N ILE A 171 -1.76 -10.27 7.45
CA ILE A 171 -1.09 -10.82 8.64
C ILE A 171 0.32 -10.24 8.77
N ASN A 172 1.12 -10.26 7.71
CA ASN A 172 2.48 -9.73 7.74
C ASN A 172 2.51 -8.22 8.03
N HIS A 173 1.57 -7.45 7.47
CA HIS A 173 1.45 -6.02 7.75
C HIS A 173 1.19 -5.78 9.25
N VAL A 174 0.20 -6.45 9.83
CA VAL A 174 -0.14 -6.33 11.26
C VAL A 174 1.02 -6.79 12.14
N GLN A 175 1.67 -7.91 11.81
CA GLN A 175 2.83 -8.42 12.55
C GLN A 175 3.99 -7.43 12.54
N THR A 176 4.32 -6.84 11.39
CA THR A 176 5.38 -5.83 11.30
C THR A 176 5.00 -4.57 12.05
N TRP A 177 3.75 -4.10 11.91
CA TRP A 177 3.32 -2.89 12.62
C TRP A 177 3.23 -3.11 14.13
N TYR A 178 2.94 -4.33 14.61
CA TYR A 178 2.96 -4.66 16.03
C TYR A 178 4.38 -4.89 16.58
N GLY A 179 5.15 -5.77 15.93
CA GLY A 179 6.43 -6.28 16.44
C GLY A 179 7.66 -5.52 15.98
N GLY A 180 7.54 -4.66 14.97
CA GLY A 180 8.64 -3.91 14.38
C GLY A 180 9.16 -4.50 13.07
N THR A 181 9.98 -3.72 12.38
CA THR A 181 10.76 -4.16 11.21
C THR A 181 12.04 -4.87 11.64
N ALA A 182 12.54 -5.79 10.81
CA ALA A 182 13.84 -6.42 11.05
C ALA A 182 14.98 -5.39 10.94
N ASP A 183 16.06 -5.61 11.69
CA ASP A 183 17.22 -4.71 11.67
C ASP A 183 17.85 -4.62 10.27
N GLY A 184 18.11 -3.39 9.84
CA GLY A 184 18.68 -3.08 8.53
C GLY A 184 17.73 -3.29 7.35
N ASP A 185 16.43 -3.42 7.59
CA ASP A 185 15.40 -3.61 6.57
C ASP A 185 14.21 -2.66 6.77
N TRP A 186 13.36 -2.54 5.75
CA TRP A 186 12.11 -1.78 5.80
C TRP A 186 11.00 -2.50 5.03
N VAL A 187 9.76 -2.07 5.26
CA VAL A 187 8.59 -2.59 4.56
C VAL A 187 7.83 -1.47 3.88
N SER A 188 6.90 -1.84 2.99
CA SER A 188 5.98 -0.87 2.39
C SER A 188 4.68 -0.79 3.19
N MET A 189 4.29 0.43 3.55
CA MET A 189 3.00 0.73 4.18
C MET A 189 2.42 1.99 3.54
N ALA A 190 1.13 1.95 3.17
CA ALA A 190 0.41 3.13 2.76
C ALA A 190 -0.14 3.87 3.98
N ILE A 191 0.32 5.09 4.17
CA ILE A 191 0.12 5.92 5.37
C ILE A 191 -0.26 7.35 4.96
N PRO A 192 -0.76 8.20 5.88
CA PRO A 192 -1.04 9.59 5.59
C PRO A 192 0.22 10.32 5.09
N SER A 193 0.14 10.91 3.91
CA SER A 193 1.23 11.63 3.28
C SER A 193 1.31 13.08 3.72
N THR A 194 2.53 13.51 4.06
CA THR A 194 2.92 14.91 4.26
C THR A 194 3.79 15.44 3.10
N GLY A 195 3.78 14.77 1.94
CA GLY A 195 4.56 15.20 0.76
C GLY A 195 6.03 14.78 0.75
N ALA A 196 6.44 13.86 1.64
CA ALA A 196 7.80 13.30 1.66
C ALA A 196 8.20 12.81 0.26
N TYR A 197 9.45 13.03 -0.14
CA TYR A 197 9.96 12.65 -1.48
C TYR A 197 9.24 13.31 -2.67
N GLY A 198 8.49 14.40 -2.47
CA GLY A 198 7.70 15.04 -3.52
C GLY A 198 6.45 14.25 -3.93
N SER A 199 6.00 13.35 -3.06
CA SER A 199 4.73 12.63 -3.22
C SER A 199 3.52 13.54 -3.03
N ALA A 200 2.33 13.08 -3.43
CA ALA A 200 1.08 13.79 -3.22
C ALA A 200 0.76 13.94 -1.73
N GLU A 201 0.53 15.17 -1.26
CA GLU A 201 0.17 15.46 0.13
C GLU A 201 -1.33 15.25 0.41
N GLY A 202 -1.66 14.85 1.64
CA GLY A 202 -3.05 14.79 2.11
C GLY A 202 -3.84 13.63 1.50
N VAL A 203 -3.15 12.62 0.99
CA VAL A 203 -3.68 11.31 0.56
C VAL A 203 -3.06 10.20 1.42
N ILE A 204 -3.57 8.97 1.31
CA ILE A 204 -2.88 7.79 1.83
C ILE A 204 -1.93 7.27 0.74
N PHE A 205 -0.63 7.28 0.99
CA PHE A 205 0.42 6.98 0.02
C PHE A 205 1.40 5.94 0.58
N SER A 206 1.81 4.98 -0.24
CA SER A 206 2.79 3.94 0.15
C SER A 206 4.21 4.46 0.15
N TYR A 207 4.92 4.23 1.26
CA TYR A 207 6.32 4.61 1.48
C TYR A 207 7.15 3.41 1.94
N PRO A 208 8.48 3.50 1.83
CA PRO A 208 9.37 2.69 2.66
C PRO A 208 9.27 3.17 4.10
N VAL A 209 8.96 2.25 5.03
CA VAL A 209 8.88 2.56 6.45
C VAL A 209 9.62 1.54 7.30
N THR A 210 10.20 2.02 8.39
CA THR A 210 10.62 1.18 9.52
C THR A 210 9.55 1.23 10.60
N VAL A 211 9.46 0.18 11.44
CA VAL A 211 8.55 0.16 12.58
C VAL A 211 9.32 -0.18 13.85
N LYS A 212 9.14 0.62 14.90
CA LYS A 212 9.68 0.34 16.23
C LYS A 212 8.65 0.67 17.30
N GLY A 213 8.38 -0.29 18.19
CA GLY A 213 7.43 -0.10 19.30
C GLY A 213 6.02 0.32 18.86
N GLY A 214 5.52 -0.25 17.75
CA GLY A 214 4.19 0.09 17.23
C GLY A 214 4.11 1.37 16.41
N LYS A 215 5.21 2.12 16.26
CA LYS A 215 5.27 3.37 15.52
C LYS A 215 6.05 3.16 14.23
N TYR A 216 5.45 3.51 13.10
CA TYR A 216 6.18 3.54 11.83
C TYR A 216 6.91 4.88 11.65
N SER A 217 7.94 4.89 10.83
CA SER A 217 8.64 6.10 10.38
C SER A 217 9.06 5.92 8.94
N ILE A 218 8.82 6.95 8.11
CA ILE A 218 9.29 6.95 6.73
C ILE A 218 10.81 6.85 6.74
N VAL A 219 11.37 5.96 5.92
CA VAL A 219 12.81 5.89 5.70
C VAL A 219 13.23 7.20 5.03
N GLU A 220 14.27 7.85 5.54
CA GLU A 220 14.79 9.12 5.02
C GLU A 220 16.08 8.92 4.20
N GLY A 221 16.46 9.93 3.41
CA GLY A 221 17.76 9.97 2.73
C GLY A 221 17.91 9.02 1.54
N LEU A 222 16.80 8.70 0.85
CA LEU A 222 16.85 7.93 -0.39
C LEU A 222 17.11 8.87 -1.59
N ASP A 223 18.11 8.56 -2.39
CA ASP A 223 18.50 9.34 -3.56
C ASP A 223 17.63 8.99 -4.77
N LEU A 224 16.62 9.82 -5.03
CA LEU A 224 15.70 9.59 -6.14
C LEU A 224 16.25 10.12 -7.47
N SER A 225 16.36 9.23 -8.45
CA SER A 225 16.63 9.57 -9.85
C SER A 225 15.45 10.32 -10.49
N TYR A 226 15.64 10.78 -11.73
CA TYR A 226 14.55 11.37 -12.51
C TYR A 226 13.40 10.37 -12.72
N PHE A 227 13.74 9.11 -13.04
CA PHE A 227 12.77 8.04 -13.25
C PHE A 227 11.93 7.75 -12.00
N ASP A 228 12.57 7.71 -10.83
CA ASP A 228 11.87 7.51 -9.55
C ASP A 228 10.85 8.61 -9.29
N LYS A 229 11.26 9.86 -9.48
CA LYS A 229 10.40 11.04 -9.28
C LYS A 229 9.22 11.04 -10.23
N GLU A 230 9.43 10.67 -11.49
CA GLU A 230 8.35 10.57 -12.48
C GLU A 230 7.32 9.48 -12.09
N MET A 231 7.79 8.31 -11.67
CA MET A 231 6.93 7.21 -11.24
C MET A 231 6.14 7.54 -9.97
N ILE A 232 6.80 8.15 -8.96
CA ILE A 232 6.16 8.64 -7.73
C ILE A 232 5.11 9.71 -8.04
N LYS A 233 5.43 10.65 -8.93
CA LYS A 233 4.50 11.69 -9.36
C LYS A 233 3.27 11.09 -10.02
N LYS A 234 3.45 10.18 -10.98
CA LYS A 234 2.35 9.54 -11.72
C LYS A 234 1.35 8.82 -10.81
N THR A 235 1.84 8.05 -9.84
CA THR A 235 0.95 7.37 -8.88
C THR A 235 0.33 8.34 -7.87
N GLY A 236 1.03 9.43 -7.55
CA GLY A 236 0.50 10.53 -6.74
C GLY A 236 -0.64 11.28 -7.43
N GLU A 237 -0.52 11.55 -8.73
CA GLU A 237 -1.58 12.17 -9.54
C GLU A 237 -2.85 11.33 -9.53
N GLU A 238 -2.76 10.00 -9.69
CA GLU A 238 -3.92 9.12 -9.59
C GLU A 238 -4.60 9.21 -8.21
N LEU A 239 -3.83 9.27 -7.12
CA LEU A 239 -4.38 9.39 -5.77
C LEU A 239 -5.07 10.75 -5.54
N LEU A 240 -4.54 11.83 -6.13
CA LEU A 240 -5.17 13.15 -6.08
C LEU A 240 -6.48 13.18 -6.87
N GLU A 241 -6.54 12.52 -8.03
CA GLU A 241 -7.77 12.36 -8.80
C GLU A 241 -8.82 11.56 -8.02
N GLU A 242 -8.44 10.45 -7.39
CA GLU A 242 -9.36 9.67 -6.55
C GLU A 242 -9.87 10.48 -5.35
N LYS A 243 -8.97 11.21 -4.68
CA LYS A 243 -9.30 12.11 -3.56
C LYS A 243 -10.32 13.16 -3.99
N ALA A 244 -10.04 13.89 -5.07
CA ALA A 244 -10.94 14.94 -5.57
C ALA A 244 -12.32 14.37 -5.91
N ALA A 245 -12.37 13.19 -6.53
CA ALA A 245 -13.62 12.52 -6.85
C ALA A 245 -14.44 12.17 -5.60
N VAL A 246 -13.80 11.73 -4.50
CA VAL A 246 -14.53 11.37 -3.27
C VAL A 246 -14.89 12.59 -2.41
N GLU A 247 -14.10 13.67 -2.44
CA GLU A 247 -14.44 14.94 -1.80
C GLU A 247 -15.71 15.55 -2.42
N GLU A 248 -15.80 15.58 -3.75
CA GLU A 248 -17.01 16.02 -4.48
C GLU A 248 -18.24 15.18 -4.11
N LEU A 249 -18.06 13.86 -3.97
CA LEU A 249 -19.15 12.91 -3.73
C LEU A 249 -19.64 12.88 -2.28
N LEU A 250 -18.75 13.10 -1.31
CA LEU A 250 -19.01 12.84 0.11
C LEU A 250 -18.98 14.10 0.99
N GLY A 251 -18.56 15.24 0.47
CA GLY A 251 -18.43 16.49 1.24
C GLY A 251 -17.43 16.39 2.38
N LEU A 252 -16.36 15.61 2.17
CA LEU A 252 -15.24 15.39 3.10
C LEU A 252 -14.15 16.45 2.95
#